data_AF-A0A3C0C288-F1
#
_entry.id   AF-A0A3C0C288-F1
#
_cell.length_a   1.000
_cell.length_b   1.000
_cell.length_c   1.000
_cell.angle_alpha   90.00
_cell.angle_beta   90.00
_cell.angle_gamma   90.00
#
_symmetry.space_group_name_H-M   'P 1'
#
loop_
_entity.id
_entity.type
_entity.pdbx_description
1 polymer ?
#
loop_
_entity_poly.entity_id
_entity_poly.type
_entity_poly.pdbx_seq_one_letter_code
_entity_poly.pdbx_strand_id
1 'polypeptide(L)' 'ELKNWDAAKAREFLVSLPGVGVKTAACVLVFDLGVPAFPVDTHVARISRRLGWAPEK' A
#
# COMPACT_ATOMS: atom_id res chain seq x y z
N GLU A 1 16.52 -5.42 9.02
CA GLU A 1 15.68 -6.37 9.78
C GLU A 1 14.32 -6.61 9.13
N LEU A 2 13.52 -5.57 8.84
CA LEU A 2 12.21 -5.74 8.16
C LEU A 2 12.31 -6.25 6.70
N LYS A 3 13.38 -5.90 5.98
CA LYS A 3 13.64 -6.34 4.58
C LYS A 3 13.77 -7.87 4.41
N ASN A 4 13.99 -8.60 5.50
CA ASN A 4 14.16 -10.06 5.48
C ASN A 4 12.88 -10.81 5.90
N TRP A 5 11.80 -10.09 6.20
CA TRP A 5 10.54 -10.70 6.61
C TRP A 5 9.73 -11.14 5.39
N ASP A 6 8.82 -12.09 5.57
CA ASP A 6 7.83 -12.36 4.54
C ASP A 6 6.90 -11.14 4.35
N ALA A 7 6.43 -10.96 3.11
CA ALA A 7 5.65 -9.79 2.73
C ALA A 7 4.34 -9.65 3.51
N ALA A 8 3.69 -10.76 3.86
CA ALA A 8 2.40 -10.74 4.56
C ALA A 8 2.59 -10.29 6.01
N LYS A 9 3.57 -10.85 6.71
CA LYS A 9 3.94 -10.48 8.08
C LYS A 9 4.47 -9.06 8.17
N ALA A 10 5.29 -8.62 7.22
CA ALA A 10 5.74 -7.23 7.15
C ALA A 10 4.55 -6.27 7.02
N ARG A 11 3.57 -6.59 6.16
CA ARG A 11 2.34 -5.82 6.00
C ARG A 11 1.50 -5.76 7.28
N GLU A 12 1.26 -6.91 7.91
CA GLU A 12 0.47 -7.00 9.15
C GLU A 12 1.12 -6.21 10.29
N PHE A 13 2.44 -6.34 10.44
CA PHE A 13 3.20 -5.56 11.39
C PHE A 13 3.06 -4.06 11.12
N LEU A 14 3.28 -3.61 9.88
CA LEU A 14 3.15 -2.19 9.54
C LEU A 14 1.75 -1.64 9.85
N VAL A 15 0.69 -2.36 9.50
CA VAL A 15 -0.71 -1.94 9.77
C VAL A 15 -1.05 -1.96 11.26
N SER A 16 -0.36 -2.76 12.07
CA SER A 16 -0.54 -2.78 13.53
C SER A 16 -0.02 -1.52 14.24
N LEU A 17 0.83 -0.72 13.56
CA LEU A 17 1.40 0.49 14.15
C LEU A 17 0.36 1.61 14.24
N PRO A 18 0.27 2.34 15.36
CA PRO A 18 -0.65 3.46 15.51
C PRO A 18 -0.47 4.51 14.41
N GLY A 19 -1.54 4.82 13.68
CA GLY A 19 -1.52 5.79 12.58
C GLY A 19 -1.05 5.25 11.23
N VAL A 20 -0.69 3.97 11.12
CA VAL A 20 -0.29 3.35 9.85
C VAL A 20 -1.47 2.57 9.25
N GLY A 21 -2.12 3.17 8.26
CA GLY A 21 -3.15 2.50 7.48
C GLY A 21 -2.59 1.64 6.33
N VAL A 22 -3.48 0.88 5.69
CA VAL A 22 -3.15 -0.02 4.55
C VAL A 22 -2.41 0.69 3.41
N LYS A 23 -2.74 1.95 3.11
CA LYS A 23 -2.06 2.75 2.08
C LYS A 23 -0.61 3.03 2.46
N THR A 24 -0.39 3.44 3.72
CA THR A 24 0.95 3.78 4.22
C THR A 24 1.83 2.53 4.28
N ALA A 25 1.28 1.40 4.76
CA ALA A 25 1.98 0.12 4.72
C ALA A 25 2.35 -0.28 3.29
N ALA A 26 1.43 -0.13 2.32
CA ALA A 26 1.69 -0.41 0.92
C ALA A 26 2.82 0.47 0.32
N CYS A 27 2.93 1.74 0.74
CA CYS A 27 4.06 2.60 0.34
C CYS A 27 5.40 2.03 0.83
N VAL A 28 5.50 1.61 2.10
CA VAL A 28 6.74 1.06 2.66
C VAL A 28 7.11 -0.24 1.96
N LEU A 29 6.13 -1.13 1.74
CA LEU A 29 6.32 -2.40 1.04
C LEU A 29 6.94 -2.20 -0.34
N VAL A 30 6.40 -1.28 -1.15
CA VAL A 30 6.89 -1.07 -2.52
C VAL A 30 8.16 -0.23 -2.60
N PHE A 31 8.25 0.88 -1.86
CA PHE A 31 9.32 1.86 -2.04
C PHE A 31 10.60 1.53 -1.26
N ASP A 32 10.51 0.84 -0.12
CA ASP A 32 11.70 0.51 0.69
C ASP A 32 11.98 -1.00 0.78
N LEU A 33 10.93 -1.84 0.80
CA LEU A 33 11.09 -3.29 0.94
C LEU A 33 11.14 -4.03 -0.42
N GLY A 34 10.89 -3.35 -1.54
CA GLY A 34 10.91 -3.95 -2.88
C GLY A 34 9.85 -5.03 -3.11
N VAL A 35 8.82 -5.05 -2.26
CA VAL A 35 7.70 -5.99 -2.34
C VAL A 35 6.64 -5.43 -3.30
N PRO A 36 6.15 -6.22 -4.27
CA PRO A 36 5.06 -5.80 -5.14
C PRO A 36 3.82 -5.40 -4.32
N ALA A 37 3.54 -4.11 -4.24
CA ALA A 37 2.38 -3.53 -3.59
C ALA A 37 1.93 -2.28 -4.35
N PHE A 38 0.64 -1.94 -4.28
CA PHE A 38 0.08 -0.80 -4.98
C PHE A 38 -0.64 0.15 -4.01
N PRO A 39 0.05 1.20 -3.53
CA PRO A 39 -0.56 2.17 -2.62
C PRO A 39 -1.56 3.05 -3.36
N VAL A 40 -2.86 2.87 -3.08
CA VAL A 40 -3.94 3.69 -3.64
C VAL A 40 -4.23 4.87 -2.72
N ASP A 41 -3.89 6.08 -3.17
CA ASP A 41 -4.26 7.33 -2.51
C ASP A 41 -5.45 8.01 -3.23
N THR A 42 -5.79 9.24 -2.81
CA THR A 42 -6.90 9.98 -3.41
C THR A 42 -6.66 10.34 -4.88
N HIS A 43 -5.41 10.54 -5.28
CA HIS A 43 -5.04 10.88 -6.66
C HIS A 43 -5.10 9.66 -7.56
N VAL A 44 -4.50 8.55 -7.14
CA VAL A 44 -4.57 7.25 -7.82
C VAL A 44 -6.03 6.85 -8.00
N ALA A 45 -6.82 6.85 -6.92
CA ALA A 45 -8.23 6.48 -6.98
C ALA A 45 -9.03 7.41 -7.92
N ARG A 46 -8.78 8.72 -7.89
CA ARG A 46 -9.48 9.69 -8.74
C ARG A 46 -9.12 9.54 -10.21
N ILE A 47 -7.84 9.37 -10.54
CA ILE A 47 -7.37 9.22 -11.91
C ILE A 47 -7.85 7.89 -12.48
N SER A 48 -7.70 6.77 -11.75
CA SER A 48 -8.17 5.46 -12.21
C SER A 48 -9.67 5.45 -12.52
N ARG A 49 -10.49 6.15 -11.73
CA ARG A 49 -11.92 6.33 -12.03
C ARG A 49 -12.16 7.17 -13.28
N ARG A 50 -11.49 8.33 -13.41
CA ARG A 50 -11.61 9.20 -14.60
C ARG A 50 -11.19 8.50 -15.90
N LEU A 51 -10.24 7.57 -15.82
CA LEU A 51 -9.79 6.76 -16.95
C LEU A 51 -10.68 5.55 -17.22
N GLY A 52 -11.71 5.30 -16.40
CA GLY A 52 -12.58 4.12 -16.53
C GLY A 52 -11.92 2.80 -16.11
N TRP A 53 -10.81 2.83 -15.38
CA TRP A 53 -10.09 1.63 -14.92
C TRP A 53 -10.64 1.07 -13.60
N ALA A 54 -11.39 1.88 -12.86
CA ALA A 54 -12.03 1.51 -11.61
C ALA A 54 -13.46 2.07 -11.57
N PRO A 55 -14.42 1.39 -10.92
CA PRO A 55 -15.78 1.87 -10.80
C PRO A 55 -15.82 3.21 -10.03
N GLU A 56 -16.80 4.05 -10.37
CA GLU A 56 -17.15 5.19 -9.55
C GLU A 56 -17.59 4.73 -8.15
N LYS A 57 -17.42 5.62 -7.18
CA LYS A 57 -17.64 5.31 -5.77
C LYS A 57 -19.11 5.40 -5.42
#